data_AF-A0A0R2GT77-F1
#
_entry.id   AF-A0A0R2GT77-F1
#
_cell.length_a   1.000
_cell.length_b   1.000
_cell.length_c   1.000
_cell.angle_alpha   90.00
_cell.angle_beta   90.00
_cell.angle_gamma   90.00
#
_symmetry.space_group_name_H-M   'P 1'
#
loop_
_entity.id
_entity.type
_entity.pdbx_description
1 polymer ?
#
loop_
_entity_poly.entity_id
_entity_poly.type
_entity_poly.pdbx_seq_one_letter_code
_entity_poly.pdbx_strand_id
1 'polypeptide(L)'
;MNSLVTPVGEFSLRADQEVVAFDVFDVTADANANYKFPVERALVLRPVLPPHFQFTDLALVTNLPANGFTWSDWCSDEFYAGTLWENKHKLLGTANFVDNGELDEHAGISILGLPSYEDVDDRYRGQLLFQISYKPLAEYRQLEQQGIDDLSIDFSFDGMLSYVS
;
A
#
# COMPACT_ATOMS: atom_id res chain seq x y z
N MET A 1 15.66 2.74 -4.33
CA MET A 1 16.11 2.42 -2.96
C MET A 1 15.63 1.02 -2.58
N ASN A 2 16.16 0.40 -1.53
CA ASN A 2 15.78 -0.99 -1.17
C ASN A 2 14.95 -1.09 0.12
N SER A 3 14.87 -0.02 0.90
CA SER A 3 14.10 0.05 2.14
C SER A 3 13.61 1.49 2.37
N LEU A 4 12.43 1.62 2.95
CA LEU A 4 11.76 2.86 3.31
C LEU A 4 11.46 2.86 4.81
N VAL A 5 12.15 3.74 5.55
CA VAL A 5 11.95 3.90 6.99
C VAL A 5 10.93 5.01 7.25
N THR A 6 9.92 4.71 8.05
CA THR A 6 8.83 5.63 8.43
C THR A 6 8.53 5.53 9.93
N PRO A 7 7.74 6.45 10.51
CA PRO A 7 7.26 6.31 11.89
C PRO A 7 6.38 5.07 12.16
N VAL A 8 5.86 4.43 11.11
CA VAL A 8 4.98 3.24 11.22
C VAL A 8 5.69 1.93 10.88
N GLY A 9 6.94 1.99 10.43
CA GLY A 9 7.76 0.82 10.20
C GLY A 9 8.81 1.01 9.11
N GLU A 10 9.59 -0.03 8.92
CA GLU A 10 10.51 -0.18 7.80
C GLU A 10 9.86 -1.07 6.75
N PHE A 11 9.85 -0.62 5.50
CA PHE A 11 9.17 -1.29 4.39
C PHE A 11 10.15 -1.61 3.27
N SER A 12 9.97 -2.74 2.62
CA SER A 12 10.72 -3.13 1.42
C SER A 12 9.81 -3.89 0.45
N LEU A 13 10.24 -4.04 -0.80
CA LEU A 13 9.59 -4.94 -1.76
C LEU A 13 10.44 -6.19 -1.94
N ARG A 14 9.80 -7.35 -2.03
CA ARG A 14 10.46 -8.64 -2.20
C ARG A 14 9.85 -9.38 -3.38
N ALA A 15 10.67 -9.82 -4.33
CA ALA A 15 10.25 -10.70 -5.43
C ALA A 15 10.92 -12.06 -5.29
N ASP A 16 10.15 -13.15 -5.26
CA ASP A 16 10.64 -14.53 -5.18
C ASP A 16 11.77 -14.71 -4.15
N GLN A 17 11.59 -14.11 -2.97
CA GLN A 17 12.52 -14.12 -1.85
C GLN A 17 13.67 -13.10 -1.86
N GLU A 18 13.87 -12.35 -2.93
CA GLU A 18 14.92 -11.35 -3.08
C GLU A 18 14.40 -9.92 -2.90
N VAL A 19 15.18 -9.05 -2.25
CA VAL A 19 14.79 -7.64 -2.08
C VAL A 19 14.95 -6.91 -3.42
N VAL A 20 13.89 -6.24 -3.85
CA VAL A 20 13.86 -5.47 -5.10
C VAL A 20 13.97 -3.98 -4.80
N ALA A 21 14.73 -3.27 -5.61
CA ALA A 21 14.79 -1.81 -5.53
C ALA A 21 13.46 -1.20 -5.96
N PHE A 22 13.11 -0.04 -5.43
CA PHE A 22 11.90 0.69 -5.79
C PHE A 22 12.12 2.21 -5.77
N ASP A 23 11.31 2.89 -6.58
CA ASP A 23 11.11 4.34 -6.52
C ASP A 23 10.01 4.66 -5.50
N VAL A 24 10.09 5.84 -4.89
CA VAL A 24 9.08 6.33 -3.93
C VAL A 24 8.52 7.66 -4.42
N PHE A 25 7.20 7.76 -4.47
CA PHE A 25 6.47 8.96 -4.84
C PHE A 25 5.65 9.42 -3.63
N ASP A 26 5.86 10.67 -3.22
CA ASP A 26 5.08 11.28 -2.16
C ASP A 26 3.82 11.90 -2.73
N VAL A 27 2.67 11.26 -2.47
CA VAL A 27 1.35 11.65 -2.99
C VAL A 27 0.46 12.24 -1.89
N THR A 28 1.07 12.65 -0.76
CA THR A 28 0.33 13.14 0.42
C THR A 28 -0.54 14.35 0.09
N ALA A 29 -0.04 15.28 -0.73
CA ALA A 29 -0.80 16.48 -1.10
C ALA A 29 -2.04 16.14 -1.94
N ASP A 30 -1.92 15.21 -2.87
CA ASP A 30 -3.03 14.77 -3.73
C ASP A 30 -4.06 13.97 -2.94
N ALA A 31 -3.61 13.07 -2.06
CA ALA A 31 -4.50 12.36 -1.15
C ALA A 31 -5.32 13.37 -0.32
N ASN A 32 -4.66 14.35 0.30
CA ASN A 32 -5.34 15.35 1.12
C ASN A 32 -6.19 16.36 0.32
N ALA A 33 -6.01 16.46 -0.99
CA ALA A 33 -6.86 17.27 -1.86
C ALA A 33 -8.17 16.54 -2.25
N ASN A 34 -8.13 15.21 -2.32
CA ASN A 34 -9.25 14.38 -2.78
C ASN A 34 -10.10 13.82 -1.64
N TYR A 35 -9.54 13.70 -0.42
CA TYR A 35 -10.25 13.18 0.74
C TYR A 35 -10.61 14.26 1.77
N LYS A 36 -11.76 14.07 2.43
CA LYS A 36 -12.29 15.02 3.43
C LYS A 36 -11.43 15.10 4.69
N PHE A 37 -10.83 13.98 5.09
CA PHE A 37 -9.97 13.90 6.27
C PHE A 37 -8.53 13.71 5.83
N PRO A 38 -7.57 14.41 6.44
CA PRO A 38 -6.19 14.33 5.99
C PRO A 38 -5.49 13.07 6.51
N VAL A 39 -4.51 12.61 5.75
CA VAL A 39 -3.46 11.70 6.19
C VAL A 39 -2.17 12.49 6.47
N GLU A 40 -1.31 11.93 7.33
CA GLU A 40 0.03 12.51 7.55
C GLU A 40 0.95 12.25 6.36
N ARG A 41 0.82 11.07 5.77
CA ARG A 41 1.63 10.63 4.65
C ARG A 41 0.87 9.63 3.80
N ALA A 42 1.03 9.76 2.49
CA ALA A 42 0.69 8.74 1.50
C ALA A 42 1.86 8.59 0.53
N LEU A 43 2.41 7.39 0.42
CA LEU A 43 3.60 7.07 -0.35
C LEU A 43 3.31 5.92 -1.31
N VAL A 44 3.63 6.10 -2.59
CA VAL A 44 3.56 5.06 -3.61
C VAL A 44 4.94 4.51 -3.87
N LEU A 45 5.04 3.19 -3.93
CA LEU A 45 6.26 2.43 -4.17
C LEU A 45 6.12 1.74 -5.53
N ARG A 46 7.06 2.01 -6.43
CA ARG A 46 7.13 1.37 -7.75
C ARG A 46 8.39 0.51 -7.82
N PRO A 47 8.28 -0.82 -8.03
CA PRO A 47 9.44 -1.68 -8.16
C PRO A 47 10.25 -1.31 -9.41
N VAL A 48 11.57 -1.32 -9.28
CA VAL A 48 12.54 -1.20 -10.38
C VAL A 48 12.73 -2.59 -10.96
N LEU A 49 12.02 -2.88 -12.04
CA LEU A 49 11.94 -4.20 -12.65
C LEU A 49 13.05 -4.38 -13.69
N PRO A 50 13.69 -5.57 -13.79
CA PRO A 50 14.63 -5.87 -14.86
C PRO A 50 13.92 -5.83 -16.24
N PRO A 51 14.66 -5.79 -17.37
CA PRO A 51 14.06 -5.72 -18.71
C PRO A 51 13.09 -6.86 -19.03
N HIS A 52 13.35 -8.03 -18.44
CA HIS A 52 12.48 -9.20 -18.48
C HIS A 52 12.35 -9.75 -17.06
N PHE A 53 11.11 -9.98 -16.61
CA PHE A 53 10.84 -10.67 -15.36
C PHE A 53 9.65 -11.61 -15.48
N GLN A 54 9.66 -12.59 -14.59
CA GLN A 54 8.53 -13.43 -14.25
C GLN A 54 8.71 -13.75 -12.76
N PHE A 55 7.75 -13.34 -11.94
CA PHE A 55 7.78 -13.55 -10.50
C PHE A 55 6.59 -14.41 -10.08
N THR A 56 6.82 -15.37 -9.20
CA THR A 56 5.73 -16.09 -8.54
C THR A 56 5.11 -15.25 -7.44
N ASP A 57 5.92 -14.46 -6.73
CA ASP A 57 5.46 -13.53 -5.69
C ASP A 57 6.23 -12.22 -5.78
N LEU A 58 5.51 -11.10 -5.70
CA LEU A 58 6.05 -9.76 -5.47
C LEU A 58 5.25 -9.11 -4.33
N ALA A 59 5.87 -8.97 -3.16
CA ALA A 59 5.17 -8.58 -1.94
C ALA A 59 5.77 -7.34 -1.25
N LEU A 60 4.90 -6.58 -0.58
CA LEU A 60 5.31 -5.61 0.42
C LEU A 60 5.68 -6.33 1.72
N VAL A 61 6.86 -6.04 2.26
CA VAL A 61 7.36 -6.63 3.51
C VAL A 61 7.74 -5.55 4.53
N THR A 62 7.59 -5.86 5.81
CA THR A 62 7.87 -4.90 6.90
C THR A 62 8.07 -5.59 8.25
N ASN A 63 8.55 -4.83 9.23
CA ASN A 63 8.75 -5.21 10.63
C ASN A 63 7.53 -4.91 11.54
N LEU A 64 6.32 -4.81 11.00
CA LEU A 64 5.12 -4.37 11.74
C LEU A 64 4.83 -5.11 13.06
N PRO A 65 4.87 -6.46 13.15
CA PRO A 65 4.64 -7.12 14.43
C PRO A 65 5.68 -6.71 15.49
N ALA A 66 6.92 -6.41 15.08
CA ALA A 66 7.96 -5.92 15.98
C ALA A 66 7.73 -4.46 16.42
N ASN A 67 6.99 -3.67 15.64
CA ASN A 67 6.59 -2.29 15.98
C ASN A 67 5.26 -2.21 16.73
N GLY A 68 4.68 -3.34 17.13
CA GLY A 68 3.46 -3.39 17.92
C GLY A 68 2.20 -3.03 17.15
N PHE A 69 2.22 -3.16 15.82
CA PHE A 69 1.02 -3.09 15.01
C PHE A 69 0.27 -4.42 15.05
N THR A 70 -1.06 -4.34 15.09
CA THR A 70 -1.98 -5.46 14.96
C THR A 70 -2.84 -5.26 13.73
N TRP A 71 -3.13 -6.36 13.03
CA TRP A 71 -4.11 -6.35 11.94
C TRP A 71 -5.46 -5.83 12.46
N SER A 72 -6.08 -4.92 11.71
CA SER A 72 -7.35 -4.30 12.08
C SER A 72 -8.47 -4.74 11.14
N ASP A 73 -8.33 -4.46 9.84
CA ASP A 73 -9.38 -4.72 8.86
C ASP A 73 -8.81 -4.86 7.43
N TRP A 74 -9.69 -5.27 6.52
CA TRP A 74 -9.51 -5.19 5.08
C TRP A 74 -9.91 -3.80 4.57
N CYS A 75 -9.22 -3.33 3.54
CA CYS A 75 -9.55 -2.10 2.83
C CYS A 75 -9.28 -2.37 1.35
N SER A 76 -10.32 -2.70 0.60
CA SER A 76 -10.24 -3.08 -0.81
C SER A 76 -11.43 -2.55 -1.59
N ASP A 77 -11.22 -2.25 -2.86
CA ASP A 77 -12.24 -1.91 -3.86
C ASP A 77 -11.81 -2.43 -5.24
N GLU A 78 -12.56 -2.13 -6.29
CA GLU A 78 -12.29 -2.52 -7.68
C GLU A 78 -10.92 -2.04 -8.22
N PHE A 79 -10.24 -1.11 -7.54
CA PHE A 79 -8.96 -0.53 -7.97
C PHE A 79 -7.81 -0.72 -6.99
N TYR A 80 -8.05 -1.38 -5.86
CA TYR A 80 -6.99 -1.74 -4.91
C TYR A 80 -7.35 -2.90 -4.00
N ALA A 81 -6.33 -3.67 -3.60
CA ALA A 81 -6.44 -4.63 -2.52
C ALA A 81 -5.51 -4.22 -1.36
N GLY A 82 -6.06 -4.09 -0.16
CA GLY A 82 -5.32 -3.52 0.96
C GLY A 82 -5.80 -3.95 2.33
N THR A 83 -5.02 -3.55 3.32
CA THR A 83 -5.22 -3.90 4.73
C THR A 83 -4.91 -2.72 5.63
N LEU A 84 -5.61 -2.70 6.77
CA LEU A 84 -5.44 -1.74 7.84
C LEU A 84 -4.75 -2.39 9.03
N TRP A 85 -3.84 -1.62 9.61
CA TRP A 85 -3.00 -1.99 10.73
C TRP A 85 -3.02 -0.88 11.76
N GLU A 86 -3.12 -1.24 13.04
CA GLU A 86 -3.17 -0.27 14.12
C GLU A 86 -2.13 -0.54 15.19
N ASN A 87 -1.56 0.52 15.74
CA ASN A 87 -0.89 0.48 17.03
C ASN A 87 -1.47 1.57 17.94
N LYS A 88 -0.94 1.72 19.16
CA LYS A 88 -1.44 2.72 20.13
C LYS A 88 -1.51 4.18 19.63
N HIS A 89 -0.82 4.52 18.53
CA HIS A 89 -0.66 5.91 18.06
C HIS A 89 -1.11 6.12 16.61
N LYS A 90 -1.05 5.10 15.76
CA LYS A 90 -1.15 5.22 14.31
C LYS A 90 -2.10 4.19 13.74
N LEU A 91 -2.89 4.64 12.76
CA LEU A 91 -3.53 3.80 11.77
C LEU A 91 -2.65 3.81 10.52
N LEU A 92 -2.37 2.63 10.00
CA LEU A 92 -1.58 2.37 8.79
C LEU A 92 -2.46 1.62 7.80
N GLY A 93 -2.57 2.14 6.59
CA GLY A 93 -3.07 1.39 5.45
C GLY A 93 -1.93 0.99 4.52
N THR A 94 -1.99 -0.23 4.03
CA THR A 94 -1.16 -0.70 2.91
C THR A 94 -2.03 -1.30 1.82
N ALA A 95 -1.79 -0.97 0.56
CA ALA A 95 -2.48 -1.56 -0.59
C ALA A 95 -1.55 -1.82 -1.77
N ASN A 96 -1.98 -2.69 -2.69
CA ASN A 96 -1.49 -2.75 -4.05
C ASN A 96 -2.58 -2.29 -5.03
N PHE A 97 -2.15 -1.78 -6.18
CA PHE A 97 -3.05 -1.38 -7.27
C PHE A 97 -3.66 -2.61 -7.94
N VAL A 98 -4.95 -2.56 -8.27
CA VAL A 98 -5.59 -3.47 -9.22
C VAL A 98 -6.30 -2.67 -10.31
N ASP A 99 -6.49 -3.26 -11.48
CA ASP A 99 -6.97 -2.57 -12.69
C ASP A 99 -8.46 -2.86 -13.01
N ASN A 100 -9.20 -3.49 -12.09
CA ASN A 100 -10.53 -4.06 -12.33
C ASN A 100 -10.56 -4.97 -13.59
N GLY A 101 -9.43 -5.63 -13.86
CA GLY A 101 -9.13 -6.37 -15.07
C GLY A 101 -8.29 -7.59 -14.78
N GLU A 102 -7.31 -7.89 -15.65
CA GLU A 102 -6.50 -9.09 -15.49
C GLU A 102 -5.60 -9.02 -14.24
N LEU A 103 -5.15 -7.84 -13.82
CA LEU A 103 -4.24 -7.71 -12.67
C LEU A 103 -4.93 -8.03 -11.34
N ASP A 104 -6.25 -7.87 -11.27
CA ASP A 104 -7.04 -8.21 -10.07
C ASP A 104 -6.94 -9.70 -9.71
N GLU A 105 -6.91 -10.58 -10.71
CA GLU A 105 -6.73 -12.03 -10.51
C GLU A 105 -5.35 -12.40 -9.94
N HIS A 106 -4.41 -11.45 -9.99
CA HIS A 106 -3.04 -11.60 -9.50
C HIS A 106 -2.80 -10.85 -8.19
N ALA A 107 -3.78 -10.14 -7.65
CA ALA A 107 -3.62 -9.46 -6.37
C ALA A 107 -3.88 -10.43 -5.21
N GLY A 108 -2.99 -10.38 -4.22
CA GLY A 108 -3.06 -11.25 -3.06
C GLY A 108 -2.65 -10.54 -1.79
N ILE A 109 -2.67 -11.31 -0.70
CA ILE A 109 -2.03 -10.94 0.55
C ILE A 109 -0.96 -11.96 0.93
N SER A 110 0.19 -11.43 1.31
CA SER A 110 1.23 -12.22 1.96
C SER A 110 0.71 -12.84 3.27
N ILE A 111 1.46 -13.82 3.79
CA ILE A 111 1.16 -14.46 5.08
C ILE A 111 1.07 -13.47 6.26
N LEU A 112 1.69 -12.31 6.13
CA LEU A 112 1.63 -11.23 7.11
C LEU A 112 0.44 -10.30 6.88
N GLY A 113 -0.49 -10.60 5.97
CA GLY A 113 -1.63 -9.73 5.65
C GLY A 113 -1.25 -8.44 4.93
N LEU A 114 -0.09 -8.41 4.27
CA LEU A 114 0.35 -7.26 3.47
C LEU A 114 0.13 -7.51 1.98
N PRO A 115 -0.12 -6.48 1.18
CA PRO A 115 -0.39 -6.63 -0.25
C PRO A 115 0.74 -7.34 -1.01
N SER A 116 0.36 -8.18 -1.96
CA SER A 116 1.26 -8.88 -2.87
C SER A 116 0.65 -9.05 -4.26
N TYR A 117 1.50 -9.33 -5.24
CA TYR A 117 1.13 -9.80 -6.56
C TYR A 117 1.65 -11.23 -6.77
N GLU A 118 0.81 -12.11 -7.29
CA GLU A 118 1.12 -13.51 -7.60
C GLU A 118 1.20 -13.73 -9.11
N ASP A 119 2.18 -14.52 -9.56
CA ASP A 119 2.33 -14.93 -10.97
C ASP A 119 2.35 -13.77 -11.99
N VAL A 120 3.07 -12.69 -11.67
CA VAL A 120 3.20 -11.51 -12.53
C VAL A 120 4.46 -11.53 -13.39
N ASP A 121 4.32 -11.05 -14.63
CA ASP A 121 5.40 -10.97 -15.63
C ASP A 121 5.42 -9.62 -16.36
N ASP A 122 6.25 -9.53 -17.40
CA ASP A 122 6.44 -8.35 -18.25
C ASP A 122 5.14 -7.67 -18.71
N ARG A 123 4.01 -8.37 -18.81
CA ARG A 123 2.71 -7.81 -19.22
C ARG A 123 2.18 -6.74 -18.27
N TYR A 124 2.47 -6.88 -16.97
CA TYR A 124 1.99 -5.96 -15.93
C TYR A 124 2.98 -4.84 -15.62
N ARG A 125 4.06 -4.74 -16.41
CA ARG A 125 5.04 -3.66 -16.26
C ARG A 125 4.36 -2.30 -16.28
N GLY A 126 4.69 -1.48 -15.28
CA GLY A 126 4.11 -0.14 -15.12
C GLY A 126 2.83 -0.10 -14.29
N GLN A 127 2.22 -1.26 -13.98
CA GLN A 127 1.00 -1.35 -13.16
C GLN A 127 1.28 -1.86 -11.74
N LEU A 128 2.40 -2.56 -11.54
CA LEU A 128 2.77 -3.09 -10.23
C LEU A 128 3.12 -1.94 -9.27
N LEU A 129 2.19 -1.59 -8.38
CA LEU A 129 2.33 -0.48 -7.44
C LEU A 129 1.88 -0.90 -6.05
N PHE A 130 2.56 -0.37 -5.05
CA PHE A 130 2.17 -0.49 -3.65
C PHE A 130 1.99 0.89 -3.06
N GLN A 131 1.09 1.03 -2.10
CA GLN A 131 0.90 2.26 -1.36
C GLN A 131 0.95 2.02 0.14
N ILE A 132 1.54 3.00 0.84
CA ILE A 132 1.60 3.08 2.29
C ILE A 132 1.02 4.43 2.70
N SER A 133 -0.03 4.41 3.51
CA SER A 133 -0.69 5.61 4.04
C SER A 133 -0.81 5.51 5.55
N TYR A 134 -0.61 6.61 6.29
CA TYR A 134 -0.81 6.58 7.74
C TYR A 134 -1.29 7.92 8.31
N LYS A 135 -1.97 7.84 9.45
CA LYS A 135 -2.49 8.98 10.22
C LYS A 135 -2.58 8.67 11.72
N PRO A 136 -2.83 9.67 12.59
CA PRO A 136 -3.06 9.43 14.01
C PRO A 136 -4.28 8.53 14.25
N LEU A 137 -4.13 7.49 15.06
CA LEU A 137 -5.23 6.58 15.39
C LEU A 137 -6.36 7.31 16.16
N ALA A 138 -5.99 8.25 17.03
CA ALA A 138 -6.95 8.97 17.87
C ALA A 138 -7.99 9.74 17.04
N GLU A 139 -7.57 10.37 15.93
CA GLU A 139 -8.45 11.12 15.05
C GLU A 139 -9.41 10.18 14.31
N TYR A 140 -8.89 9.08 13.76
CA TYR A 140 -9.70 8.03 13.11
C TYR A 140 -10.77 7.47 14.06
N ARG A 141 -10.37 7.03 15.27
CA ARG A 141 -11.30 6.47 16.27
C ARG A 141 -12.31 7.49 16.76
N GLN A 142 -11.97 8.78 16.79
CA GLN A 142 -12.92 9.83 17.14
C GLN A 142 -14.03 9.98 16.08
N LEU A 143 -13.70 9.88 14.79
CA LEU A 143 -14.67 9.91 13.70
C LEU A 143 -15.58 8.68 13.72
N GLU A 144 -14.99 7.50 13.90
CA GLU A 144 -15.73 6.25 14.02
C GLU A 144 -16.76 6.29 15.18
N GLN A 145 -16.36 6.82 16.35
CA GLN A 145 -17.27 7.03 17.49
C GLN A 145 -18.42 7.99 17.20
N GLN A 146 -18.27 8.88 16.22
CA GLN A 146 -19.31 9.79 15.75
C GLN A 146 -20.17 9.18 14.62
N GLY A 147 -19.90 7.93 14.24
CA GLY A 147 -20.55 7.26 13.11
C GLY A 147 -20.16 7.86 11.76
N ILE A 148 -18.98 8.49 11.69
CA ILE A 148 -18.44 9.07 10.47
C ILE A 148 -17.43 8.10 9.89
N ASP A 149 -17.67 7.71 8.64
CA ASP A 149 -16.74 6.88 7.89
C ASP A 149 -15.56 7.73 7.39
N ASP A 150 -14.34 7.28 7.70
CA ASP A 150 -13.10 7.98 7.35
C ASP A 150 -12.40 7.26 6.19
N LEU A 151 -12.84 7.58 4.98
CA LEU A 151 -12.32 7.04 3.73
C LEU A 151 -10.93 7.58 3.35
N SER A 152 -10.24 8.33 4.21
CA SER A 152 -8.94 8.94 3.85
C SER A 152 -7.79 7.95 3.72
N ILE A 153 -7.95 6.74 4.26
CA ILE A 153 -7.02 5.63 4.04
C ILE A 153 -7.53 4.68 2.95
N ASP A 154 -8.70 4.92 2.36
CA ASP A 154 -9.05 4.31 1.08
C ASP A 154 -8.10 4.84 0.00
N PHE A 155 -7.60 3.95 -0.84
CA PHE A 155 -6.51 4.24 -1.74
C PHE A 155 -7.08 4.67 -3.10
N SER A 156 -6.86 5.93 -3.52
CA SER A 156 -7.20 6.37 -4.89
C SER A 156 -5.98 6.26 -5.79
N PHE A 157 -5.89 5.17 -6.55
CA PHE A 157 -4.86 4.99 -7.57
C PHE A 157 -5.15 5.74 -8.89
N ASP A 158 -6.35 6.31 -9.06
CA ASP A 158 -6.74 7.10 -10.24
C ASP A 158 -5.83 8.33 -10.45
N GLY A 159 -5.38 8.97 -9.36
CA GLY A 159 -4.35 10.01 -9.42
C GLY A 159 -2.94 9.45 -9.65
N MET A 160 -2.69 8.18 -9.34
CA MET A 160 -1.37 7.55 -9.29
C MET A 160 -0.87 7.05 -10.64
N LEU A 161 -1.77 6.65 -11.54
CA LEU A 161 -1.42 6.30 -12.93
C LEU A 161 -0.73 7.46 -13.67
N SER A 162 -0.99 8.71 -13.25
CA SER A 162 -0.33 9.90 -13.80
C SER A 162 1.14 10.07 -13.38
N TYR A 163 1.57 9.41 -12.29
CA TYR A 163 2.96 9.46 -11.79
C TYR A 163 3.85 8.37 -12.38
N VAL A 164 3.25 7.37 -13.02
CA VAL A 164 3.94 6.18 -13.54
C VAL A 164 3.86 6.04 -15.06
N SER A 165 3.20 6.99 -15.73
CA SER A 165 3.13 7.14 -17.19
C SER A 165 4.35 7.84 -17.80
#